data_AF-A0A1N6KMJ0-F1
#
_entry.id   AF-A0A1N6KMJ0-F1
#
_cell.length_a   1.000
_cell.length_b   1.000
_cell.length_c   1.000
_cell.angle_alpha   90.00
_cell.angle_beta   90.00
_cell.angle_gamma   90.00
#
_symmetry.space_group_name_H-M   'P 1'
#
loop_
_entity.id
_entity.type
_entity.pdbx_description
1 polymer ?
#
loop_
_entity_poly.entity_id
_entity_poly.type
_entity_poly.pdbx_seq_one_letter_code
_entity_poly.pdbx_strand_id
1 'polypeptide(L)'
;MAVFMIVPTSDPAKLDTAIQQQFSSDALKLPRGEWLVKFTGTTQELSSQLNITNGESGSAVVVGILNYFGHAPTNIWEWLQSRWG
;
A
#
# COMPACT_ATOMS: atom_id res chain seq x y z
N MET A 1 -13.98 -4.49 -1.29
CA MET A 1 -12.68 -4.46 -0.55
C MET A 1 -11.95 -3.20 -0.96
N ALA A 2 -11.19 -2.57 -0.05
CA ALA A 2 -10.57 -1.27 -0.35
C ALA A 2 -9.11 -1.42 -0.81
N VAL A 3 -8.66 -0.47 -1.62
CA VAL A 3 -7.25 -0.30 -1.95
C VAL A 3 -6.71 0.93 -1.21
N PHE A 4 -5.53 0.77 -0.64
CA PHE A 4 -4.81 1.79 0.09
C PHE A 4 -3.50 2.11 -0.61
N MET A 5 -3.09 3.37 -0.54
CA MET A 5 -1.76 3.80 -0.92
C MET A 5 -0.92 4.00 0.35
N ILE A 6 0.30 3.50 0.34
CA ILE A 6 1.29 3.72 1.40
C ILE A 6 2.43 4.53 0.80
N VAL A 7 2.68 5.70 1.36
CA VAL A 7 3.73 6.63 0.92
C VAL A 7 4.82 6.68 1.99
N PRO A 8 5.99 6.04 1.77
CA PRO A 8 7.10 6.11 2.71
C PRO A 8 7.58 7.55 2.88
N THR A 9 7.92 7.93 4.11
CA THR A 9 8.50 9.24 4.46
C THR A 9 9.92 9.13 5.02
N SER A 10 10.41 7.90 5.20
CA SER A 10 11.78 7.57 5.59
C SER A 10 12.31 6.40 4.75
N ASP A 11 13.49 5.88 5.08
CA ASP A 11 14.03 4.65 4.47
C ASP A 11 12.97 3.52 4.46
N PRO A 12 12.58 3.02 3.27
CA PRO A 12 11.48 2.07 3.12
C PRO A 12 11.91 0.61 3.31
N ALA A 13 13.19 0.27 3.55
CA ALA A 13 13.65 -1.12 3.51
C ALA A 13 12.87 -2.06 4.47
N LYS A 14 12.58 -1.59 5.68
CA LYS A 14 11.78 -2.35 6.67
C LYS A 14 10.30 -2.44 6.26
N LEU A 15 9.75 -1.35 5.73
CA LEU A 15 8.37 -1.27 5.27
C LEU A 15 8.14 -2.20 4.06
N ASP A 16 9.06 -2.19 3.10
CA ASP A 16 9.03 -3.08 1.93
C ASP A 16 8.97 -4.54 2.37
N THR A 17 9.80 -4.91 3.34
CA THR A 17 9.84 -6.27 3.89
C THR A 17 8.52 -6.62 4.58
N ALA A 18 7.99 -5.72 5.41
CA ALA A 18 6.73 -5.93 6.11
C ALA A 18 5.55 -6.09 5.15
N ILE A 19 5.47 -5.25 4.11
CA ILE A 19 4.39 -5.31 3.11
C ILE A 19 4.49 -6.62 2.31
N GLN A 20 5.69 -7.01 1.84
CA GLN A 20 5.85 -8.25 1.08
C GLN A 20 5.53 -9.50 1.90
N GLN A 21 5.89 -9.53 3.18
CA GLN A 21 5.60 -10.66 4.07
C GLN A 21 4.10 -10.84 4.34
N GLN A 22 3.37 -9.73 4.48
CA GLN A 22 1.96 -9.77 4.88
C GLN A 22 0.98 -9.72 3.70
N PHE A 23 1.38 -9.14 2.57
CA PHE A 23 0.50 -8.81 1.44
C PHE A 23 1.07 -9.23 0.08
N SER A 24 1.89 -10.29 0.02
CA SER A 24 2.61 -10.70 -1.20
C SER A 24 1.78 -10.71 -2.50
N SER A 25 0.55 -11.24 -2.48
CA SER A 25 -0.37 -11.24 -3.63
C SER A 25 -1.30 -10.02 -3.71
N ASP A 26 -1.42 -9.28 -2.61
CA ASP A 26 -2.35 -8.18 -2.40
C ASP A 26 -1.65 -6.82 -2.29
N ALA A 27 -0.37 -6.74 -2.66
CA ALA A 27 0.40 -5.52 -2.74
C ALA A 27 1.06 -5.35 -4.11
N LEU A 28 1.23 -4.10 -4.52
CA LEU A 28 1.96 -3.70 -5.72
C LEU A 28 2.88 -2.53 -5.38
N LYS A 29 4.19 -2.70 -5.63
CA LYS A 29 5.16 -1.63 -5.49
C LYS A 29 5.12 -0.70 -6.69
N LEU A 30 5.05 0.61 -6.44
CA LEU A 30 5.14 1.65 -7.44
C LEU A 30 6.60 2.07 -7.68
N PRO A 31 6.92 2.70 -8.83
CA PRO A 31 8.30 2.96 -9.22
C PRO A 31 9.12 3.84 -8.26
N ARG A 32 8.48 4.69 -7.46
CA ARG A 32 9.15 5.61 -6.53
C ARG A 32 9.10 5.14 -5.07
N GLY A 33 8.75 3.88 -4.84
CA GLY A 33 8.78 3.24 -3.53
C GLY A 33 7.45 3.29 -2.77
N GLU A 34 6.43 3.96 -3.31
CA GLU A 34 5.08 3.87 -2.76
C GLU A 34 4.49 2.48 -3.04
N TRP A 35 3.46 2.12 -2.27
CA TRP A 35 2.78 0.85 -2.41
C TRP A 35 1.29 1.03 -2.59
N LEU A 36 0.69 0.19 -3.43
CA LEU A 36 -0.73 -0.08 -3.41
C LEU A 36 -0.96 -1.38 -2.65
N VAL A 37 -1.92 -1.39 -1.74
CA VAL A 37 -2.26 -2.57 -0.93
C VAL A 37 -3.77 -2.75 -0.91
N LYS A 38 -4.23 -3.94 -1.30
CA LYS A 38 -5.61 -4.36 -1.11
C LYS A 38 -5.77 -4.86 0.32
N PHE A 39 -6.72 -4.28 1.05
CA PHE A 39 -6.92 -4.60 2.46
C PHE A 39 -8.40 -4.47 2.86
N THR A 40 -8.81 -5.26 3.87
CA THR A 40 -10.13 -5.17 4.47
C THR A 40 -9.99 -4.48 5.83
N GLY A 41 -10.50 -3.26 5.93
CA GLY A 41 -10.45 -2.46 7.14
C GLY A 41 -10.25 -0.97 6.83
N THR A 42 -9.62 -0.28 7.75
CA THR A 42 -9.35 1.16 7.72
C THR A 42 -7.86 1.47 7.54
N THR A 43 -7.54 2.73 7.26
CA THR A 43 -6.15 3.21 7.20
C THR A 43 -5.42 2.99 8.53
N GLN A 44 -6.11 3.14 9.66
CA GLN A 44 -5.53 2.95 10.99
C GLN A 44 -5.21 1.48 11.28
N GLU A 45 -6.10 0.57 10.90
CA GLU A 45 -5.88 -0.88 11.05
C GLU A 45 -4.71 -1.34 10.19
N LEU A 46 -4.64 -0.91 8.92
CA LEU A 46 -3.52 -1.22 8.04
C LEU A 46 -2.18 -0.65 8.58
N SER A 47 -2.19 0.60 9.04
CA SER A 47 -1.02 1.25 9.66
C SER A 47 -0.54 0.49 10.90
N SER A 48 -1.49 -0.01 11.71
CA SER A 48 -1.18 -0.78 12.91
C SER A 48 -0.66 -2.18 12.57
N GLN A 49 -1.27 -2.86 11.59
CA GLN A 49 -0.83 -4.19 11.15
C GLN A 49 0.58 -4.19 10.55
N LEU A 50 0.95 -3.10 9.87
CA LEU A 50 2.29 -2.90 9.32
C LEU A 50 3.27 -2.30 10.34
N ASN A 51 2.89 -2.09 11.60
CA ASN A 51 3.72 -1.42 12.62
C ASN A 51 4.31 -0.09 12.13
N ILE A 52 3.51 0.69 11.38
CA ILE A 52 3.84 2.06 10.97
C ILE A 52 3.50 3.01 12.11
N THR A 53 2.38 2.78 12.81
CA THR A 53 1.89 3.65 13.90
C THR A 53 2.89 3.81 15.04
N ASN A 54 3.68 2.77 15.34
CA ASN A 54 4.73 2.78 16.36
C ASN A 54 6.16 2.99 15.78
N GLY A 55 6.28 3.13 14.45
CA GLY A 55 7.54 3.38 13.74
C GLY A 55 8.49 2.19 13.60
N GLU A 56 8.10 0.97 14.00
CA GLU A 56 8.99 -0.21 13.96
C GLU A 56 9.36 -0.62 12.53
N SER A 57 8.40 -0.49 11.60
CA SER A 57 8.60 -0.77 10.17
C SER A 57 9.06 0.45 9.37
N GLY A 58 9.37 1.57 10.03
CA GLY A 58 9.66 2.85 9.39
C GLY A 58 8.47 3.81 9.40
N SER A 59 8.66 4.98 8.77
CA SER A 59 7.64 6.04 8.70
C SER A 59 6.98 6.07 7.32
N ALA A 60 5.64 6.13 7.31
CA ALA A 60 4.85 6.24 6.09
C ALA A 60 3.48 6.88 6.37
N VAL A 61 2.85 7.38 5.33
CA VAL A 61 1.46 7.83 5.34
C VAL A 61 0.59 6.79 4.63
N VAL A 62 -0.50 6.38 5.27
CA VAL A 62 -1.50 5.45 4.71
C VAL A 62 -2.73 6.23 4.25
N VAL A 63 -3.08 6.10 2.98
CA VAL A 63 -4.20 6.80 2.34
C VAL A 63 -5.20 5.79 1.80
N GLY A 64 -6.46 5.91 2.19
CA GLY A 64 -7.55 5.15 1.56
C GLY A 64 -7.89 5.73 0.21
N ILE A 65 -7.85 4.92 -0.85
CA ILE A 65 -8.19 5.39 -2.19
C ILE A 65 -9.69 5.21 -2.40
N LEU A 66 -10.41 6.32 -2.57
CA LEU A 66 -11.85 6.30 -2.86
C LEU A 66 -12.14 6.26 -4.36
N ASN A 67 -11.34 6.98 -5.15
CA ASN A 67 -11.42 7.04 -6.60
C ASN A 67 -10.00 7.16 -7.16
N TYR A 68 -9.78 6.72 -8.40
CA TYR A 68 -8.51 6.84 -9.10
C TYR A 68 -8.75 7.15 -10.58
N PHE A 69 -7.91 8.00 -11.17
CA PHE A 69 -7.95 8.37 -12.58
C PHE A 69 -6.57 8.88 -13.02
N GLY A 70 -6.23 8.78 -14.30
CA GLY A 70 -4.99 9.33 -14.85
C GLY A 70 -4.36 8.45 -15.91
N HIS A 71 -3.04 8.51 -16.02
CA HIS A 71 -2.25 7.68 -16.92
C HIS A 71 -1.18 6.90 -16.14
N ALA A 72 -1.18 5.58 -16.30
CA ALA A 72 -0.24 4.66 -15.66
C ALA A 72 0.00 3.47 -16.60
N PRO A 73 1.13 2.76 -16.46
CA PRO A 73 1.37 1.50 -17.18
C PRO A 73 0.24 0.47 -17.00
N THR A 74 0.02 -0.36 -18.02
CA THR A 74 -1.07 -1.33 -18.09
C THR A 74 -1.14 -2.26 -16.88
N ASN A 75 0.01 -2.72 -16.38
CA ASN A 75 0.07 -3.62 -15.22
C ASN A 75 -0.52 -3.00 -13.94
N ILE A 76 -0.38 -1.67 -13.75
CA ILE A 76 -0.96 -0.98 -12.60
C ILE A 76 -2.48 -0.92 -12.73
N TRP A 77 -2.99 -0.61 -13.93
CA TRP A 77 -4.43 -0.59 -14.20
C TRP A 77 -5.07 -1.96 -14.03
N GLU A 78 -4.45 -3.01 -14.58
CA GLU A 78 -4.92 -4.40 -14.42
C GLU A 78 -4.93 -4.83 -12.95
N TRP A 79 -3.89 -4.46 -12.19
CA TRP A 79 -3.83 -4.75 -10.76
C TRP A 79 -4.94 -4.02 -10.00
N LEU A 80 -5.16 -2.74 -10.27
CA LEU A 80 -6.24 -1.95 -9.66
C LEU A 80 -7.59 -2.56 -10.02
N GLN A 81 -7.89 -2.74 -11.30
CA GLN A 81 -9.18 -3.25 -11.77
C GLN A 81 -9.52 -4.65 -11.22
N SER A 82 -8.54 -5.53 -11.05
CA SER A 82 -8.75 -6.88 -10.50
C SER A 82 -8.95 -6.92 -8.98
N ARG A 83 -8.61 -5.84 -8.26
CA ARG A 83 -8.61 -5.76 -6.80
C ARG A 83 -9.57 -4.71 -6.24
N TRP A 84 -10.06 -3.85 -7.11
CA TRP A 84 -11.05 -2.83 -6.84
C TRP A 84 -12.46 -3.42 -6.91
N GLY A 85 -13.23 -3.31 -5.82
CA GLY A 85 -14.57 -3.91 -5.64
C GLY A 85 -14.93 -3.94 -4.17
#